data_AF-A0A1Y5HX00-F1
#
_entry.id   AF-A0A1Y5HX00-F1
#
_cell.length_a   1.000
_cell.length_b   1.000
_cell.length_c   1.000
_cell.angle_alpha   90.00
_cell.angle_beta   90.00
_cell.angle_gamma   90.00
#
_symmetry.space_group_name_H-M   'P 1'
#
loop_
_entity.id
_entity.type
_entity.pdbx_description
1 polymer ?
#
loop_
_entity_poly.entity_id
_entity_poly.type
_entity_poly.pdbx_seq_one_letter_code
_entity_poly.pdbx_strand_id
1 'polypeptide(L)'
;MDKVDDARGARAQGEATLMALAHAFALVGWFGYGRVSPSLCGYAEVVPNGVAMLYYTSAAGTARSALWGAMMGARAESVRALKAARALAGAVPALALVGLSVFPRCMFTPHQGFVEIWAHATAVAMLFELAVDSRYVSRRFRGGATAVSSDQALAQITYLLGYFIMGKYYTIGGNDFYRGEVVGCASYGWWVVSKHRAGTFPNQTAARTYTWRELFLEDGFIGLLCLAAYRYNQYSHCDAFGQF
;
A
#
# COMPACT_ATOMS: atom_id res chain seq x y z
N MET A 1 31.48 9.53 1.18
CA MET A 1 30.70 9.27 -0.05
C MET A 1 29.32 9.83 0.21
N ASP A 2 29.08 11.03 -0.34
CA ASP A 2 27.81 11.72 -0.15
C ASP A 2 26.69 10.93 -0.83
N LYS A 3 25.55 10.80 -0.15
CA LYS A 3 24.33 10.16 -0.66
C LYS A 3 23.80 10.78 -1.97
N VAL A 4 24.42 11.86 -2.44
CA VAL A 4 24.09 12.58 -3.67
C VAL A 4 24.53 11.79 -4.92
N ASP A 5 25.58 10.97 -4.84
CA ASP A 5 26.13 10.26 -6.01
C ASP A 5 25.52 8.86 -6.25
N ASP A 6 24.72 8.34 -5.31
CA ASP A 6 24.05 7.02 -5.43
C ASP A 6 22.59 7.12 -5.92
N ALA A 7 22.20 8.27 -6.50
CA ALA A 7 20.86 8.49 -7.05
C ALA A 7 20.51 7.56 -8.24
N ARG A 8 21.48 6.79 -8.75
CA ARG A 8 21.32 5.82 -9.86
C ARG A 8 21.82 4.41 -9.53
N GLY A 9 22.34 4.16 -8.33
CA GLY A 9 22.90 2.85 -8.00
C GLY A 9 21.81 1.81 -7.74
N ALA A 10 22.11 0.57 -8.12
CA ALA A 10 21.26 -0.60 -7.99
C ALA A 10 20.65 -0.82 -6.58
N ARG A 11 21.09 -0.09 -5.55
CA ARG A 11 20.59 -0.14 -4.16
C ARG A 11 19.36 0.72 -3.90
N ALA A 12 19.03 1.70 -4.75
CA ALA A 12 17.89 2.61 -4.55
C ALA A 12 16.59 2.20 -5.30
N GLN A 13 16.54 0.99 -5.88
CA GLN A 13 15.43 0.54 -6.72
C GLN A 13 14.33 -0.24 -5.96
N GLY A 14 14.41 -0.37 -4.62
CA GLY A 14 13.43 -1.13 -3.85
C GLY A 14 12.01 -0.59 -4.01
N GLU A 15 11.86 0.73 -4.17
CA GLU A 15 10.56 1.39 -4.37
C GLU A 15 9.92 1.02 -5.72
N ALA A 16 10.69 1.14 -6.79
CA ALA A 16 10.24 0.78 -8.13
C ALA A 16 9.88 -0.72 -8.20
N THR A 17 10.67 -1.55 -7.52
CA THR A 17 10.42 -2.98 -7.45
C THR A 17 9.18 -3.31 -6.65
N LEU A 18 9.00 -2.71 -5.49
CA LEU A 18 7.80 -2.87 -4.68
C LEU A 18 6.55 -2.65 -5.53
N MET A 19 6.53 -1.55 -6.28
CA MET A 19 5.45 -1.26 -7.22
C MET A 19 5.36 -2.33 -8.32
N ALA A 20 6.48 -2.74 -8.91
CA ALA A 20 6.50 -3.75 -9.95
C ALA A 20 5.94 -5.10 -9.47
N LEU A 21 6.16 -5.52 -8.22
CA LEU A 21 5.62 -6.76 -7.66
C LEU A 21 4.09 -6.74 -7.62
N ALA A 22 3.48 -5.65 -7.15
CA ALA A 22 2.02 -5.49 -7.15
C ALA A 22 1.44 -5.52 -8.57
N HIS A 23 2.06 -4.83 -9.52
CA HIS A 23 1.60 -4.83 -10.92
C HIS A 23 1.79 -6.18 -11.59
N ALA A 24 2.91 -6.87 -11.34
CA ALA A 24 3.16 -8.22 -11.85
C ALA A 24 2.12 -9.21 -11.33
N PHE A 25 1.80 -9.16 -10.03
CA PHE A 25 0.72 -9.96 -9.47
C PHE A 25 -0.62 -9.68 -10.14
N ALA A 26 -0.99 -8.40 -10.31
CA ALA A 26 -2.23 -8.02 -10.98
C ALA A 26 -2.28 -8.54 -12.42
N LEU A 27 -1.19 -8.40 -13.18
CA LEU A 27 -1.12 -8.90 -14.56
C LEU A 27 -1.23 -10.42 -14.63
N VAL A 28 -0.52 -11.15 -13.75
CA VAL A 28 -0.59 -12.62 -13.70
C VAL A 28 -1.99 -13.08 -13.31
N GLY A 29 -2.62 -12.46 -12.30
CA GLY A 29 -4.00 -12.76 -11.94
C GLY A 29 -4.97 -12.54 -13.10
N TRP A 30 -4.86 -11.39 -13.76
CA TRP A 30 -5.75 -11.00 -14.86
C TRP A 30 -5.61 -11.89 -16.10
N PHE A 31 -4.39 -12.12 -16.59
CA PHE A 31 -4.14 -12.84 -17.84
C PHE A 31 -3.91 -14.34 -17.64
N GLY A 32 -3.34 -14.75 -16.51
CA GLY A 32 -2.99 -16.14 -16.23
C GLY A 32 -4.12 -16.93 -15.57
N TYR A 33 -4.99 -16.27 -14.80
CA TYR A 33 -6.06 -16.91 -14.02
C TYR A 33 -7.44 -16.29 -14.31
N GLY A 34 -7.56 -15.59 -15.45
CA GLY A 34 -8.68 -14.71 -15.77
C GLY A 34 -10.06 -15.32 -15.51
N ARG A 35 -10.94 -14.50 -14.92
CA ARG A 35 -12.36 -14.77 -14.55
C ARG A 35 -12.59 -15.65 -13.31
N VAL A 36 -11.55 -16.17 -12.66
CA VAL A 36 -11.73 -16.96 -11.42
C VAL A 36 -12.12 -16.08 -10.24
N SER A 37 -11.65 -14.82 -10.20
CA SER A 37 -12.05 -13.87 -9.17
C SER A 37 -12.19 -12.45 -9.71
N PRO A 38 -13.21 -11.69 -9.28
CA PRO A 38 -13.33 -10.28 -9.66
C PRO A 38 -12.42 -9.35 -8.84
N SER A 39 -11.64 -9.84 -7.87
CA SER A 39 -10.76 -9.00 -7.04
C SER A 39 -9.31 -9.50 -6.94
N LEU A 40 -8.37 -8.60 -6.70
CA LEU A 40 -6.96 -8.88 -6.43
C LEU A 40 -6.79 -9.84 -5.26
N CYS A 41 -7.48 -9.58 -4.15
CA CYS A 41 -7.40 -10.41 -2.97
C CYS A 41 -7.96 -11.82 -3.19
N GLY A 42 -8.95 -11.97 -4.08
CA GLY A 42 -9.48 -13.28 -4.44
C GLY A 42 -8.57 -14.05 -5.41
N TYR A 43 -7.73 -13.39 -6.21
CA TYR A 43 -6.69 -14.10 -6.95
C TYR A 43 -5.64 -14.74 -6.03
N ALA A 44 -5.38 -14.18 -4.84
CA ALA A 44 -4.45 -14.77 -3.88
C ALA A 44 -4.90 -16.18 -3.42
N GLU A 45 -6.19 -16.49 -3.47
CA GLU A 45 -6.73 -17.81 -3.11
C GLU A 45 -6.34 -18.89 -4.12
N VAL A 46 -6.22 -18.53 -5.40
CA VAL A 46 -6.14 -19.49 -6.52
C VAL A 46 -4.78 -19.53 -7.20
N VAL A 47 -3.94 -18.52 -7.00
CA VAL A 47 -2.58 -18.57 -7.57
C VAL A 47 -1.64 -19.40 -6.68
N PRO A 48 -0.60 -20.03 -7.26
CA PRO A 48 0.45 -20.70 -6.49
C PRO A 48 1.17 -19.76 -5.53
N ASN A 49 1.72 -20.31 -4.44
CA ASN A 49 2.42 -19.52 -3.42
C ASN A 49 3.55 -18.63 -3.98
N GLY A 50 4.30 -19.10 -4.98
CA GLY A 50 5.34 -18.28 -5.62
C GLY A 50 4.80 -17.00 -6.29
N VAL A 51 3.60 -17.06 -6.86
CA VAL A 51 2.92 -15.89 -7.45
C VAL A 51 2.28 -15.04 -6.34
N ALA A 52 1.64 -15.68 -5.35
CA ALA A 52 1.05 -14.98 -4.21
C ALA A 52 2.09 -14.17 -3.43
N MET A 53 3.33 -14.65 -3.33
CA MET A 53 4.43 -13.92 -2.67
C MET A 53 4.69 -12.53 -3.27
N LEU A 54 4.39 -12.31 -4.56
CA LEU A 54 4.48 -10.98 -5.17
C LEU A 54 3.50 -9.99 -4.50
N TYR A 55 2.26 -10.43 -4.30
CA TYR A 55 1.22 -9.67 -3.60
C TYR A 55 1.61 -9.41 -2.14
N TYR A 56 1.97 -10.45 -1.39
CA TYR A 56 2.25 -10.32 0.05
C TYR A 56 3.50 -9.52 0.35
N THR A 57 4.57 -9.68 -0.45
CA THR A 57 5.77 -8.85 -0.33
C THR A 57 5.44 -7.38 -0.61
N SER A 58 4.64 -7.11 -1.64
CA SER A 58 4.18 -5.76 -1.95
C SER A 58 3.29 -5.16 -0.85
N ALA A 59 2.36 -5.93 -0.31
CA ALA A 59 1.48 -5.51 0.77
C ALA A 59 2.27 -5.21 2.05
N ALA A 60 3.24 -6.06 2.41
CA ALA A 60 4.11 -5.85 3.56
C ALA A 60 4.98 -4.58 3.40
N GLY A 61 5.63 -4.41 2.25
CA GLY A 61 6.47 -3.25 1.99
C GLY A 61 5.68 -1.94 1.96
N THR A 62 4.46 -1.95 1.40
CA THR A 62 3.57 -0.77 1.43
C THR A 62 3.05 -0.44 2.83
N ALA A 63 2.63 -1.45 3.61
CA ALA A 63 2.20 -1.25 4.99
C ALA A 63 3.34 -0.68 5.86
N ARG A 64 4.55 -1.22 5.72
CA ARG A 64 5.73 -0.72 6.43
C ARG A 64 6.12 0.69 5.99
N SER A 65 6.03 1.00 4.70
CA SER A 65 6.28 2.35 4.17
C SER A 65 5.25 3.35 4.71
N ALA A 66 3.98 2.95 4.82
CA ALA A 66 2.94 3.76 5.45
C ALA A 66 3.23 4.04 6.92
N LEU A 67 3.65 3.03 7.69
CA LEU A 67 4.05 3.17 9.09
C LEU A 67 5.26 4.08 9.25
N TRP A 68 6.29 3.90 8.43
CA TRP A 68 7.45 4.78 8.40
C TRP A 68 7.02 6.24 8.13
N GLY A 69 6.12 6.45 7.16
CA GLY A 69 5.65 7.78 6.77
C GLY A 69 4.85 8.45 7.88
N ALA A 70 3.99 7.69 8.55
CA ALA A 70 3.28 8.15 9.75
C ALA A 70 4.25 8.53 10.86
N MET A 71 5.27 7.71 11.14
CA MET A 71 6.24 8.00 12.19
C MET A 71 7.04 9.28 11.92
N MET A 72 7.58 9.45 10.72
CA MET A 72 8.34 10.66 10.38
C MET A 72 7.46 11.89 10.34
N GLY A 73 6.29 11.77 9.73
CA GLY A 73 5.33 12.87 9.66
C GLY A 73 4.77 13.29 11.02
N ALA A 74 4.57 12.35 11.94
CA ALA A 74 4.17 12.63 13.32
C ALA A 74 5.32 13.26 14.13
N ARG A 75 6.57 12.79 13.97
CA ARG A 75 7.75 13.39 14.62
C ARG A 75 7.94 14.85 14.24
N ALA A 76 7.67 15.16 12.98
CA ALA A 76 7.70 16.50 12.42
C ALA A 76 6.62 17.44 12.97
N GLU A 77 5.52 16.89 13.50
CA GLU A 77 4.36 17.67 13.91
C GLU A 77 4.54 18.27 15.32
N SER A 78 4.22 19.56 15.43
CA SER A 78 4.31 20.32 16.68
C SER A 78 3.01 20.28 17.47
N VAL A 79 1.87 20.22 16.78
CA VAL A 79 0.54 20.19 17.38
C VAL A 79 0.19 18.75 17.78
N ARG A 80 0.00 18.50 19.07
CA ARG A 80 -0.25 17.14 19.61
C ARG A 80 -1.43 16.44 18.93
N ALA A 81 -2.52 17.16 18.66
CA ALA A 81 -3.70 16.61 17.98
C ALA A 81 -3.38 16.18 16.54
N LEU A 82 -2.68 17.02 15.77
CA LEU A 82 -2.25 16.69 14.40
C LEU A 82 -1.23 15.55 14.38
N LYS A 83 -0.36 15.48 15.40
CA LYS A 83 0.61 14.39 15.56
C LYS A 83 -0.10 13.05 15.70
N ALA A 84 -1.10 12.99 16.57
CA ALA A 84 -1.93 11.80 16.75
C ALA A 84 -2.71 11.47 15.47
N ALA A 85 -3.35 12.46 14.85
CA ALA A 85 -4.10 12.28 13.61
C ALA A 85 -3.21 11.73 12.48
N ARG A 86 -2.00 12.27 12.30
CA ARG A 86 -1.05 11.82 11.27
C ARG A 86 -0.50 10.42 11.54
N ALA A 87 -0.25 10.08 12.81
CA ALA A 87 0.12 8.72 13.19
C ALA A 87 -0.99 7.72 12.84
N LEU A 88 -2.24 8.04 13.19
CA LEU A 88 -3.41 7.22 12.87
C LEU A 88 -3.65 7.11 11.36
N ALA A 89 -3.50 8.21 10.62
CA ALA A 89 -3.70 8.28 9.18
C ALA A 89 -2.78 7.32 8.39
N GLY A 90 -1.57 7.02 8.90
CA GLY A 90 -0.73 5.98 8.30
C GLY A 90 -0.92 4.60 8.92
N ALA A 91 -1.11 4.51 10.24
CA ALA A 91 -1.17 3.23 10.94
C ALA A 91 -2.46 2.44 10.66
N VAL A 92 -3.62 3.09 10.67
CA VAL A 92 -4.91 2.41 10.45
C VAL A 92 -4.97 1.70 9.09
N PRO A 93 -4.71 2.37 7.95
CA PRO A 93 -4.71 1.67 6.66
C PRO A 93 -3.61 0.61 6.57
N ALA A 94 -2.42 0.83 7.15
CA ALA A 94 -1.36 -0.17 7.15
C ALA A 94 -1.77 -1.46 7.89
N LEU A 95 -2.36 -1.32 9.08
CA LEU A 95 -2.82 -2.47 9.86
C LEU A 95 -4.02 -3.16 9.22
N ALA A 96 -4.91 -2.41 8.57
CA ALA A 96 -6.01 -2.99 7.81
C ALA A 96 -5.52 -3.80 6.60
N LEU A 97 -4.47 -3.32 5.91
CA LEU A 97 -3.82 -4.06 4.82
C LEU A 97 -3.17 -5.36 5.31
N VAL A 98 -2.56 -5.34 6.50
CA VAL A 98 -2.06 -6.58 7.13
C VAL A 98 -3.22 -7.51 7.49
N GLY A 99 -4.31 -6.99 8.06
CA GLY A 99 -5.50 -7.76 8.41
C GLY A 99 -6.10 -8.50 7.20
N LEU A 100 -6.36 -7.79 6.10
CA LEU A 100 -6.87 -8.42 4.87
C LEU A 100 -5.86 -9.39 4.22
N SER A 101 -4.57 -9.23 4.52
CA SER A 101 -3.52 -10.18 4.09
C SER A 101 -3.47 -11.44 4.94
N VAL A 102 -4.14 -11.49 6.09
CA VAL A 102 -4.21 -12.67 6.97
C VAL A 102 -5.51 -13.44 6.78
N PHE A 103 -6.61 -12.74 6.51
CA PHE A 103 -7.91 -13.37 6.31
C PHE A 103 -8.19 -13.59 4.83
N PRO A 104 -8.40 -14.82 4.35
CA PRO A 104 -8.81 -15.08 2.98
C PRO A 104 -10.22 -14.59 2.70
N ARG A 105 -10.54 -14.36 1.43
CA ARG A 105 -11.84 -13.82 1.00
C ARG A 105 -12.98 -14.81 1.29
N CYS A 106 -12.71 -16.11 1.29
CA CYS A 106 -13.64 -17.13 1.75
C CYS A 106 -14.07 -16.94 3.22
N MET A 107 -13.23 -16.32 4.06
CA MET A 107 -13.64 -15.77 5.36
C MET A 107 -14.21 -14.35 5.17
N PHE A 108 -15.33 -14.27 4.48
CA PHE A 108 -15.84 -13.01 3.90
C PHE A 108 -16.01 -11.90 4.94
N THR A 109 -16.65 -12.15 6.08
CA THR A 109 -16.94 -11.12 7.08
C THR A 109 -15.69 -10.41 7.62
N PRO A 110 -14.69 -11.11 8.19
CA PRO A 110 -13.47 -10.43 8.65
C PRO A 110 -12.66 -9.84 7.49
N HIS A 111 -12.55 -10.54 6.34
CA HIS A 111 -11.81 -10.03 5.19
C HIS A 111 -12.40 -8.71 4.68
N GLN A 112 -13.72 -8.70 4.43
CA GLN A 112 -14.42 -7.53 3.91
C GLN A 112 -14.38 -6.35 4.88
N GLY A 113 -14.47 -6.62 6.20
CA GLY A 113 -14.30 -5.58 7.21
C GLY A 113 -12.93 -4.88 7.11
N PHE A 114 -11.85 -5.64 6.92
CA PHE A 114 -10.52 -5.05 6.72
C PHE A 114 -10.38 -4.33 5.38
N VAL A 115 -10.99 -4.84 4.30
CA VAL A 115 -11.01 -4.16 3.00
C VAL A 115 -11.69 -2.79 3.10
N GLU A 116 -12.83 -2.71 3.77
CA GLU A 116 -13.57 -1.45 3.96
C GLU A 116 -12.77 -0.47 4.83
N ILE A 117 -12.22 -0.94 5.95
CA ILE A 117 -11.37 -0.11 6.81
C ILE A 117 -10.18 0.41 6.02
N TRP A 118 -9.48 -0.45 5.27
CA TRP A 118 -8.35 -0.05 4.44
C TRP A 118 -8.77 1.00 3.41
N ALA A 119 -9.87 0.76 2.69
CA ALA A 119 -10.34 1.61 1.61
C ALA A 119 -10.72 3.02 2.13
N HIS A 120 -11.54 3.07 3.18
CA HIS A 120 -12.01 4.32 3.77
C HIS A 120 -10.91 5.06 4.53
N ALA A 121 -10.13 4.37 5.36
CA ALA A 121 -9.06 5.00 6.13
C ALA A 121 -7.98 5.58 5.21
N THR A 122 -7.67 4.90 4.11
CA THR A 122 -6.74 5.44 3.10
C THR A 122 -7.30 6.70 2.44
N ALA A 123 -8.56 6.71 2.01
CA ALA A 123 -9.19 7.92 1.45
C ALA A 123 -9.14 9.09 2.43
N VAL A 124 -9.55 8.87 3.69
CA VAL A 124 -9.53 9.89 4.74
C VAL A 124 -8.11 10.36 5.02
N ALA A 125 -7.13 9.46 5.09
CA ALA A 125 -5.74 9.81 5.34
C ALA A 125 -5.13 10.65 4.20
N MET A 126 -5.43 10.29 2.95
CA MET A 126 -5.01 11.03 1.77
C MET A 126 -5.62 12.44 1.74
N LEU A 127 -6.91 12.58 2.04
CA LEU A 127 -7.59 13.87 2.15
C LEU A 127 -7.06 14.71 3.33
N PHE A 128 -6.80 14.07 4.46
CA PHE A 128 -6.20 14.71 5.63
C PHE A 128 -4.82 15.30 5.30
N GLU A 129 -3.93 14.52 4.68
CA GLU A 129 -2.62 15.02 4.27
C GLU A 129 -2.77 16.18 3.28
N LEU A 130 -3.66 16.08 2.29
CA LEU A 130 -3.95 17.18 1.36
C LEU A 130 -4.44 18.44 2.08
N ALA A 131 -5.33 18.30 3.08
CA ALA A 131 -5.87 19.41 3.85
C ALA A 131 -4.80 20.07 4.75
N VAL A 132 -3.95 19.26 5.39
CA VAL A 132 -2.83 19.74 6.22
C VAL A 132 -1.79 20.44 5.34
N ASP A 133 -1.44 19.86 4.19
CA ASP A 133 -0.48 20.44 3.26
C ASP A 133 -1.00 21.74 2.64
N SER A 134 -2.30 21.82 2.31
CA SER A 134 -2.92 23.02 1.70
C SER A 134 -3.17 24.18 2.68
N ARG A 135 -3.53 23.89 3.94
CA ARG A 135 -3.92 24.94 4.92
C ARG A 135 -2.79 25.38 5.85
N TYR A 136 -1.90 24.47 6.26
CA TYR A 136 -0.92 24.78 7.30
C TYR A 136 0.46 25.13 6.75
N VAL A 137 0.85 24.70 5.54
CA VAL A 137 2.27 24.64 5.21
C VAL A 137 2.59 24.65 3.71
N SER A 138 2.86 25.82 3.14
CA SER A 138 3.60 25.90 1.88
C SER A 138 5.13 26.00 2.04
N ARG A 139 5.68 26.18 3.27
CA ARG A 139 7.14 26.43 3.44
C ARG A 139 7.84 25.86 4.68
N ARG A 140 7.14 25.48 5.76
CA ARG A 140 7.78 25.12 7.06
C ARG A 140 7.90 23.63 7.37
N PHE A 141 6.96 22.81 6.87
CA PHE A 141 6.84 21.38 7.17
C PHE A 141 7.28 20.45 6.02
N ARG A 142 7.54 20.99 4.82
CA ARG A 142 8.11 20.23 3.71
C ARG A 142 9.16 21.12 3.07
N GLY A 143 10.42 20.92 3.48
CA GLY A 143 11.53 21.81 3.14
C GLY A 143 12.17 21.53 1.77
N GLY A 144 11.72 20.52 1.03
CA GLY A 144 12.21 20.22 -0.31
C GLY A 144 11.32 20.82 -1.40
N ALA A 145 11.91 21.49 -2.37
CA ALA A 145 11.23 21.97 -3.59
C ALA A 145 10.49 20.85 -4.38
N THR A 146 10.80 19.58 -4.07
CA THR A 146 10.21 18.36 -4.65
C THR A 146 8.98 17.83 -3.91
N ALA A 147 8.66 18.36 -2.73
CA ALA A 147 7.71 17.76 -1.80
C ALA A 147 6.25 18.25 -1.97
N VAL A 148 6.03 19.19 -2.90
CA VAL A 148 4.71 19.70 -3.26
C VAL A 148 4.55 19.63 -4.78
N SER A 149 3.77 18.68 -5.27
CA SER A 149 2.53 18.98 -6.04
C SER A 149 2.08 17.83 -6.93
N SER A 150 2.94 17.24 -7.77
CA SER A 150 2.47 16.30 -8.80
C SER A 150 2.25 14.88 -8.28
N ASP A 151 3.26 14.27 -7.68
CA ASP A 151 3.26 12.81 -7.46
C ASP A 151 2.31 12.41 -6.32
N GLN A 152 2.17 13.27 -5.31
CA GLN A 152 1.22 13.06 -4.22
C GLN A 152 -0.22 13.40 -4.64
N ALA A 153 -0.43 14.52 -5.34
CA ALA A 153 -1.78 14.85 -5.82
C ALA A 153 -2.25 13.83 -6.86
N LEU A 154 -1.36 13.36 -7.74
CA LEU A 154 -1.65 12.29 -8.69
C LEU A 154 -2.05 11.02 -7.95
N ALA A 155 -1.27 10.57 -6.96
CA ALA A 155 -1.64 9.42 -6.15
C ALA A 155 -3.03 9.63 -5.52
N GLN A 156 -3.28 10.76 -4.84
CA GLN A 156 -4.56 11.04 -4.20
C GLN A 156 -5.74 11.06 -5.19
N ILE A 157 -5.61 11.74 -6.32
CA ILE A 157 -6.64 11.80 -7.37
C ILE A 157 -6.90 10.41 -7.94
N THR A 158 -5.84 9.65 -8.26
CA THR A 158 -5.95 8.29 -8.76
C THR A 158 -6.59 7.36 -7.72
N TYR A 159 -6.30 7.55 -6.44
CA TYR A 159 -6.92 6.76 -5.36
C TYR A 159 -8.42 7.01 -5.33
N LEU A 160 -8.83 8.28 -5.32
CA LEU A 160 -10.26 8.64 -5.30
C LEU A 160 -10.98 8.10 -6.53
N LEU A 161 -10.37 8.17 -7.72
CA LEU A 161 -10.92 7.56 -8.92
C LEU A 161 -11.13 6.04 -8.75
N GLY A 162 -10.09 5.31 -8.31
CA GLY A 162 -10.18 3.88 -8.04
C GLY A 162 -11.23 3.55 -6.98
N TYR A 163 -11.28 4.33 -5.90
CA TYR A 163 -12.26 4.21 -4.82
C TYR A 163 -13.70 4.41 -5.30
N PHE A 164 -13.97 5.41 -6.13
CA PHE A 164 -15.30 5.61 -6.72
C PHE A 164 -15.69 4.48 -7.68
N ILE A 165 -14.76 3.98 -8.49
CA ILE A 165 -14.99 2.83 -9.37
C ILE A 165 -15.33 1.60 -8.52
N MET A 166 -14.50 1.30 -7.50
CA MET A 166 -14.77 0.18 -6.58
C MET A 166 -16.14 0.31 -5.93
N GLY A 167 -16.49 1.48 -5.39
CA GLY A 167 -17.80 1.71 -4.77
C GLY A 167 -18.98 1.54 -5.74
N LYS A 168 -18.85 2.04 -6.99
CA LYS A 168 -19.88 1.90 -8.01
C LYS A 168 -20.10 0.46 -8.46
N TYR A 169 -19.01 -0.30 -8.63
CA TYR A 169 -19.06 -1.65 -9.18
C TYR A 169 -19.01 -2.76 -8.12
N TYR A 170 -19.01 -2.42 -6.82
CA TYR A 170 -18.89 -3.37 -5.73
C TYR A 170 -19.99 -4.46 -5.78
N THR A 171 -21.24 -4.08 -6.03
CA THR A 171 -22.38 -5.00 -6.08
C THR A 171 -22.59 -5.66 -7.42
N ILE A 172 -22.01 -5.10 -8.49
CA ILE A 172 -22.17 -5.60 -9.87
C ILE A 172 -21.04 -6.61 -10.19
N GLY A 173 -19.89 -6.47 -9.55
CA GLY A 173 -18.73 -7.32 -9.74
C GLY A 173 -18.12 -7.21 -11.15
N GLY A 174 -17.03 -7.95 -11.37
CA GLY A 174 -16.42 -8.11 -12.69
C GLY A 174 -15.26 -7.16 -12.99
N ASN A 175 -14.99 -7.01 -14.29
CA ASN A 175 -13.77 -6.41 -14.82
C ASN A 175 -13.55 -4.95 -14.39
N ASP A 176 -14.62 -4.17 -14.28
CA ASP A 176 -14.51 -2.76 -13.90
C ASP A 176 -14.23 -2.59 -12.40
N PHE A 177 -14.77 -3.46 -11.54
CA PHE A 177 -14.41 -3.49 -10.12
C PHE A 177 -12.92 -3.78 -9.96
N TYR A 178 -12.42 -4.82 -10.65
CA TYR A 178 -11.01 -5.19 -10.62
C TYR A 178 -10.09 -4.04 -11.07
N ARG A 179 -10.45 -3.34 -12.15
CA ARG A 179 -9.70 -2.16 -12.62
C ARG A 179 -9.65 -1.07 -11.56
N GLY A 180 -10.78 -0.80 -10.90
CA GLY A 180 -10.86 0.15 -9.79
C GLY A 180 -9.93 -0.25 -8.63
N GLU A 181 -9.92 -1.53 -8.27
CA GLU A 181 -9.07 -2.08 -7.22
C GLU A 181 -7.58 -1.96 -7.55
N VAL A 182 -7.16 -2.35 -8.76
CA VAL A 182 -5.77 -2.18 -9.23
C VAL A 182 -5.34 -0.73 -9.18
N VAL A 183 -6.19 0.19 -9.67
CA VAL A 183 -5.93 1.63 -9.64
C VAL A 183 -5.79 2.15 -8.20
N GLY A 184 -6.69 1.73 -7.30
CA GLY A 184 -6.63 2.09 -5.87
C GLY A 184 -5.39 1.57 -5.17
N CYS A 185 -5.05 0.29 -5.35
CA CYS A 185 -3.87 -0.33 -4.75
C CYS A 185 -2.56 0.26 -5.29
N ALA A 186 -2.45 0.48 -6.60
CA ALA A 186 -1.28 1.11 -7.20
C ALA A 186 -1.10 2.54 -6.68
N SER A 187 -2.19 3.30 -6.61
CA SER A 187 -2.16 4.65 -6.04
C SER A 187 -1.73 4.65 -4.57
N TYR A 188 -2.26 3.73 -3.75
CA TYR A 188 -1.84 3.60 -2.35
C TYR A 188 -0.33 3.37 -2.25
N GLY A 189 0.21 2.46 -3.08
CA GLY A 189 1.65 2.21 -3.19
C GLY A 189 2.44 3.47 -3.53
N TRP A 190 2.02 4.23 -4.55
CA TRP A 190 2.66 5.49 -4.92
C TRP A 190 2.64 6.52 -3.79
N TRP A 191 1.51 6.64 -3.09
CA TRP A 191 1.36 7.58 -1.99
C TRP A 191 2.30 7.25 -0.84
N VAL A 192 2.38 5.99 -0.41
CA VAL A 192 3.23 5.61 0.74
C VAL A 192 4.72 5.70 0.39
N VAL A 193 5.10 5.34 -0.83
CA VAL A 193 6.49 5.43 -1.33
C VAL A 193 6.93 6.88 -1.51
N SER A 194 6.05 7.78 -1.94
CA SER A 194 6.37 9.21 -2.08
C SER A 194 6.90 9.83 -0.79
N LYS A 195 6.55 9.26 0.37
CA LYS A 195 6.95 9.73 1.69
C LYS A 195 8.42 9.46 2.01
N HIS A 196 9.08 8.52 1.32
CA HIS A 196 10.48 8.21 1.54
C HIS A 196 11.46 9.25 0.99
N ARG A 197 11.01 10.13 0.10
CA ARG A 197 11.88 11.10 -0.60
C ARG A 197 12.37 12.22 0.33
N ALA A 198 13.56 12.73 0.04
CA ALA A 198 14.15 13.83 0.80
C ALA A 198 13.26 15.09 0.71
N GLY A 199 13.12 15.80 1.83
CA GLY A 199 12.31 17.02 1.89
C GLY A 199 10.80 16.82 2.07
N THR A 200 10.31 15.57 2.08
CA THR A 200 8.89 15.26 2.37
C THR A 200 8.49 15.60 3.81
N PHE A 201 9.44 15.58 4.76
CA PHE A 201 9.23 16.01 6.14
C PHE A 201 10.32 17.00 6.59
N PRO A 202 10.06 17.88 7.58
CA PRO A 202 11.03 18.81 8.15
C PRO A 202 12.14 18.06 8.83
N ASN A 203 13.34 18.62 8.78
CA ASN A 203 14.52 18.04 9.43
C ASN A 203 14.87 16.64 8.89
N GLN A 204 14.27 16.22 7.78
CA GLN A 204 14.65 15.02 7.04
C GLN A 204 15.43 15.44 5.78
N THR A 205 16.70 15.76 5.99
CA THR A 205 17.63 16.18 4.94
C THR A 205 18.04 15.03 4.00
N ALA A 206 17.79 13.77 4.39
CA ALA A 206 18.09 12.60 3.57
C ALA A 206 16.86 11.72 3.32
N ALA A 207 16.71 11.26 2.08
CA ALA A 207 15.72 10.25 1.71
C ALA A 207 15.95 8.95 2.50
N ARG A 208 14.86 8.21 2.78
CA ARG A 208 14.98 6.79 3.12
C ARG A 208 15.41 6.09 1.84
N THR A 209 16.59 5.48 1.86
CA THR A 209 16.99 4.58 0.78
C THR A 209 16.28 3.25 1.03
N TYR A 210 15.24 2.96 0.28
CA TYR A 210 14.54 1.68 0.37
C TYR A 210 15.17 0.68 -0.59
N THR A 211 15.88 -0.28 -0.01
CA THR A 211 16.78 -1.19 -0.73
C THR A 211 16.10 -2.52 -1.10
N TRP A 212 16.64 -3.22 -2.10
CA TRP A 212 16.24 -4.60 -2.39
C TRP A 212 16.39 -5.56 -1.22
N ARG A 213 17.38 -5.30 -0.34
CA ARG A 213 17.58 -6.10 0.87
C ARG A 213 16.42 -5.93 1.84
N GLU A 214 16.01 -4.69 2.11
CA GLU A 214 14.82 -4.44 2.93
C GLU A 214 13.58 -5.07 2.29
N LEU A 215 13.41 -4.90 0.98
CA LEU A 215 12.25 -5.45 0.27
C LEU A 215 12.18 -6.98 0.36
N PHE A 216 13.25 -7.71 0.05
CA PHE A 216 13.18 -9.17 -0.01
C PHE A 216 13.46 -9.87 1.31
N LEU A 217 14.34 -9.34 2.16
CA LEU A 217 14.67 -9.98 3.44
C LEU A 217 13.70 -9.60 4.54
N GLU A 218 13.32 -8.33 4.65
CA GLU A 218 12.45 -7.89 5.74
C GLU A 218 10.99 -7.95 5.31
N ASP A 219 10.64 -7.27 4.21
CA ASP A 219 9.25 -7.22 3.77
C ASP A 219 8.82 -8.51 3.08
N GLY A 220 9.74 -9.22 2.43
CA GLY A 220 9.53 -10.58 1.92
C GLY A 220 9.33 -11.60 3.04
N PHE A 221 10.05 -11.47 4.16
CA PHE A 221 9.82 -12.33 5.33
C PHE A 221 8.49 -12.03 6.00
N ILE A 222 8.14 -10.76 6.21
CA ILE A 222 6.80 -10.37 6.71
C ILE A 222 5.71 -10.86 5.75
N GLY A 223 5.91 -10.70 4.44
CA GLY A 223 5.01 -11.19 3.41
C GLY A 223 4.84 -12.71 3.47
N LEU A 224 5.92 -13.46 3.70
CA LEU A 224 5.87 -14.91 3.89
C LEU A 224 5.05 -15.28 5.13
N LEU A 225 5.22 -14.57 6.24
CA LEU A 225 4.43 -14.79 7.45
C LEU A 225 2.94 -14.51 7.22
N CYS A 226 2.61 -13.42 6.52
CA CYS A 226 1.23 -13.12 6.13
C CYS A 226 0.66 -14.21 5.22
N LEU A 227 1.41 -14.65 4.20
CA LEU A 227 0.99 -15.74 3.30
C LEU A 227 0.78 -17.04 4.08
N ALA A 228 1.68 -17.39 5.01
CA ALA A 228 1.55 -18.59 5.83
C ALA A 228 0.29 -18.54 6.70
N ALA A 229 0.02 -17.40 7.35
CA ALA A 229 -1.19 -17.19 8.13
C ALA A 229 -2.45 -17.25 7.25
N TYR A 230 -2.40 -16.63 6.07
CA TYR A 230 -3.48 -16.68 5.09
C TYR A 230 -3.79 -18.10 4.64
N ARG A 231 -2.77 -18.88 4.26
CA ARG A 231 -2.95 -20.27 3.84
C ARG A 231 -3.41 -21.17 4.97
N TYR A 232 -2.94 -20.93 6.20
CA TYR A 232 -3.45 -21.62 7.38
C TYR A 232 -4.95 -21.35 7.56
N ASN A 233 -5.39 -20.09 7.48
CA ASN A 233 -6.80 -19.73 7.59
C ASN A 233 -7.63 -20.29 6.45
N GLN A 234 -7.12 -20.25 5.21
CA GLN A 234 -7.77 -20.84 4.05
C GLN A 234 -7.95 -22.35 4.23
N TYR A 235 -6.90 -23.06 4.64
CA TYR A 235 -6.93 -24.49 4.91
C TYR A 235 -7.90 -24.87 6.03
N SER A 236 -7.92 -24.09 7.12
CA SER A 236 -8.64 -24.45 8.34
C SER A 236 -10.11 -24.06 8.32
N HIS A 237 -10.49 -23.06 7.53
CA HIS A 237 -11.80 -22.44 7.60
C HIS A 237 -12.55 -22.34 6.27
N CYS A 238 -11.92 -22.71 5.15
CA CYS A 238 -12.57 -22.64 3.86
C CYS A 238 -12.75 -24.04 3.26
N ASP A 239 -13.98 -24.36 2.86
CA ASP A 239 -14.36 -25.64 2.22
C ASP A 239 -13.68 -25.86 0.85
N ALA A 240 -12.91 -24.87 0.37
CA ALA A 240 -12.15 -24.93 -0.88
C ALA A 240 -10.74 -25.48 -0.62
N PHE A 241 -10.66 -26.75 -0.21
CA PHE A 241 -9.41 -27.50 -0.23
C PHE A 241 -9.04 -27.85 -1.68
N GLY A 242 -7.77 -27.69 -2.06
CA GLY A 242 -7.21 -28.38 -3.21
C GLY A 242 -7.67 -27.92 -4.60
N GLN A 243 -7.94 -26.63 -4.80
CA GLN A 243 -7.91 -26.13 -6.19
C GLN A 243 -6.48 -25.99 -6.73
N PHE A 244 -5.43 -25.86 -5.90
CA PHE A 244 -4.01 -25.98 -6.29
C PHE A 244 -3.11 -26.36 -5.11
#